data_AF-H3H2W6-F1
#
_entry.id   AF-H3H2W6-F1
#
_cell.length_a   1.000
_cell.length_b   1.000
_cell.length_c   1.000
_cell.angle_alpha   90.00
_cell.angle_beta   90.00
_cell.angle_gamma   90.00
#
_symmetry.space_group_name_H-M   'P 1'
#
loop_
_entity.id
_entity.type
_entity.pdbx_description
1 polymer ?
#
loop_
_entity_poly.entity_id
_entity_poly.type
_entity_poly.pdbx_seq_one_letter_code
_entity_poly.pdbx_strand_id
1 'polypeptide(L)'
;MPRLSYTLAVSLRSAHGDDSHDGENQPVKDIDVGRLIDDEEREEGRVSKEVFSNYFESLGGMKVCIFLFVVQTLWQVCQIGSDLWLSHWTGQKDGSYNPDETAYNVKVYAWLGAGAATMVFVRSATVAIVGLRASRHLFDNMTLSLLKAPLRFFDANPIGRILNRYGDDMSAIDFMISFAFQECLGLLFFTVCQLTTAVYMINFLGALIIPLAWIYLRVGNHYLAPSRETARLWKISASPILSHVSQSEEGVIVVRAFGNETVDPPLCTKADLSKGDTTARFPSFDYF
;
A
#
# COMPACT_ATOMS: atom_id res chain seq x y z
N MET A 1 -37.96 2.25 -33.43
CA MET A 1 -36.86 1.95 -34.38
C MET A 1 -35.53 2.07 -33.65
N PRO A 2 -34.56 1.17 -33.85
CA PRO A 2 -34.67 -0.28 -33.71
C PRO A 2 -33.97 -0.78 -32.43
N ARG A 3 -34.51 -1.87 -31.87
CA ARG A 3 -33.91 -2.69 -30.81
C ARG A 3 -32.92 -3.65 -31.47
N LEU A 4 -31.69 -3.70 -30.97
CA LEU A 4 -30.69 -4.69 -31.39
C LEU A 4 -30.84 -5.92 -30.50
N SER A 5 -31.59 -6.91 -30.98
CA SER A 5 -31.76 -8.22 -30.36
C SER A 5 -30.59 -9.12 -30.73
N TYR A 6 -29.74 -9.45 -29.76
CA TYR A 6 -28.81 -10.57 -29.87
C TYR A 6 -29.50 -11.84 -29.38
N THR A 7 -30.04 -12.60 -30.32
CA THR A 7 -30.31 -14.03 -30.13
C THR A 7 -28.99 -14.78 -30.26
N LEU A 8 -28.40 -15.20 -29.14
CA LEU A 8 -27.30 -16.17 -29.16
C LEU A 8 -27.87 -17.56 -29.38
N ALA A 9 -27.39 -18.22 -30.43
CA ALA A 9 -27.78 -19.57 -30.82
C ALA A 9 -27.35 -20.57 -29.73
N VAL A 10 -28.31 -21.20 -29.09
CA VAL A 10 -28.07 -22.42 -28.30
C VAL A 10 -27.78 -23.54 -29.30
N SER A 11 -26.51 -23.83 -29.52
CA SER A 11 -26.07 -25.01 -30.27
C SER A 11 -26.15 -26.23 -29.35
N LEU A 12 -27.33 -26.87 -29.31
CA LEU A 12 -27.48 -28.25 -28.86
C LEU A 12 -26.80 -29.17 -29.89
N ARG A 13 -25.55 -29.57 -29.65
CA ARG A 13 -24.96 -30.68 -30.40
C ARG A 13 -25.08 -31.97 -29.59
N SER A 14 -26.08 -32.73 -30.03
CA SER A 14 -26.44 -34.10 -29.65
C SER A 14 -25.25 -35.07 -29.71
N ALA A 15 -25.34 -36.07 -28.82
CA ALA A 15 -24.48 -37.22 -28.70
C ALA A 15 -24.39 -38.07 -29.98
N HIS A 16 -23.16 -38.42 -30.36
CA HIS A 16 -22.85 -39.70 -30.99
C HIS A 16 -21.38 -40.03 -30.73
N GLY A 17 -21.14 -41.20 -30.14
CA GLY A 17 -19.81 -41.77 -30.07
C GLY A 17 -19.42 -42.40 -31.41
N ASP A 18 -18.13 -42.40 -31.70
CA ASP A 18 -17.46 -43.54 -32.33
C ASP A 18 -15.94 -43.45 -32.07
N ASP A 19 -15.33 -44.61 -31.88
CA ASP A 19 -13.91 -44.83 -31.62
C ASP A 19 -13.05 -44.50 -32.85
N SER A 20 -11.87 -43.90 -32.64
CA SER A 20 -10.58 -44.30 -33.27
C SER A 20 -9.42 -43.35 -32.93
N HIS A 21 -8.27 -43.97 -32.68
CA HIS A 21 -6.96 -43.38 -32.40
C HIS A 21 -6.46 -42.40 -33.47
N ASP A 22 -5.85 -41.27 -33.06
CA ASP A 22 -4.42 -40.98 -33.33
C ASP A 22 -4.01 -39.64 -32.69
N GLY A 23 -2.74 -39.57 -32.27
CA GLY A 23 -2.24 -38.62 -31.29
C GLY A 23 -1.94 -37.21 -31.78
N GLU A 24 -2.15 -36.24 -30.88
CA GLU A 24 -1.30 -35.08 -30.69
C GLU A 24 -1.57 -34.50 -29.30
N ASN A 25 -0.53 -34.40 -28.46
CA ASN A 25 -0.60 -33.78 -27.13
C ASN A 25 -0.76 -32.26 -27.29
N GLN A 26 -1.99 -31.80 -27.51
CA GLN A 26 -2.37 -30.41 -27.23
C GLN A 26 -2.77 -30.31 -25.76
N PRO A 27 -2.30 -29.29 -25.01
CA PRO A 27 -2.75 -29.10 -23.64
C PRO A 27 -4.24 -28.79 -23.68
N VAL A 28 -5.05 -29.73 -23.20
CA VAL A 28 -6.47 -29.54 -22.93
C VAL A 28 -6.54 -28.32 -22.00
N LYS A 29 -7.04 -27.19 -22.52
CA LYS A 29 -7.56 -26.14 -21.65
C LYS A 29 -8.65 -26.81 -20.85
N ASP A 30 -8.43 -27.00 -19.55
CA ASP A 30 -9.48 -27.32 -18.59
C ASP A 30 -10.59 -26.29 -18.79
N ILE A 31 -11.64 -26.68 -19.53
CA ILE A 31 -12.89 -25.94 -19.55
C ILE A 31 -13.53 -26.33 -18.24
N ASP A 32 -13.35 -25.47 -17.24
CA ASP A 32 -13.87 -25.62 -15.89
C ASP A 32 -15.40 -25.52 -15.91
N VAL A 33 -16.07 -26.65 -16.19
CA VAL A 33 -17.53 -26.74 -16.31
C VAL A 33 -18.14 -26.72 -14.91
N GLY A 34 -18.34 -25.54 -14.33
CA GLY A 34 -19.08 -25.37 -13.08
C GLY A 34 -18.46 -24.44 -12.04
N ARG A 35 -17.34 -23.79 -12.34
CA ARG A 35 -16.74 -22.80 -11.43
C ARG A 35 -17.53 -21.49 -11.47
N LEU A 36 -18.33 -21.28 -10.44
CA LEU A 36 -19.12 -20.04 -10.26
C LEU A 36 -18.27 -18.90 -9.69
N ILE A 37 -17.18 -19.20 -8.99
CA ILE A 37 -16.31 -18.22 -8.33
C ILE A 37 -15.25 -17.73 -9.31
N ASP A 38 -15.36 -16.47 -9.73
CA ASP A 38 -14.33 -15.81 -10.52
C ASP A 38 -13.04 -15.64 -9.68
N ASP A 39 -11.90 -15.99 -10.27
CA ASP A 39 -10.59 -15.65 -9.74
C ASP A 39 -10.48 -14.12 -9.59
N GLU A 40 -9.87 -13.65 -8.51
CA GLU A 40 -9.76 -12.22 -8.26
C GLU A 40 -8.89 -11.57 -9.33
N GLU A 41 -9.50 -10.77 -10.22
CA GLU A 41 -8.78 -9.99 -11.22
C GLU A 41 -7.87 -8.98 -10.52
N ARG A 42 -6.57 -9.29 -10.55
CA ARG A 42 -5.52 -8.39 -10.09
C ARG A 42 -5.08 -7.53 -11.27
N GLU A 43 -5.42 -6.25 -11.22
CA GLU A 43 -4.85 -5.26 -12.14
C GLU A 43 -3.32 -5.21 -11.96
N GLU A 44 -2.58 -5.78 -12.91
CA GLU A 44 -1.13 -5.72 -12.94
C GLU A 44 -0.66 -4.40 -13.56
N GLY A 45 -0.15 -3.46 -12.75
CA GLY A 45 0.44 -2.23 -13.30
C GLY A 45 0.47 -1.02 -12.37
N ARG A 46 0.60 0.16 -12.98
CA ARG A 46 0.49 1.47 -12.29
C ARG A 46 -0.98 1.80 -12.09
N VAL A 47 -1.36 2.17 -10.87
CA VAL A 47 -2.71 2.66 -10.55
C VAL A 47 -3.06 3.86 -11.45
N SER A 48 -4.26 3.83 -12.04
CA SER A 48 -4.74 4.92 -12.91
C SER A 48 -4.79 6.25 -12.15
N LYS A 49 -4.38 7.34 -12.81
CA LYS A 49 -4.45 8.70 -12.26
C LYS A 49 -5.89 9.11 -11.92
N GLU A 50 -6.86 8.51 -12.59
CA GLU A 50 -8.29 8.71 -12.35
C GLU A 50 -8.69 8.28 -10.94
N VAL A 51 -8.16 7.15 -10.45
CA VAL A 51 -8.45 6.64 -9.09
C VAL A 51 -7.94 7.64 -8.05
N PHE A 52 -6.73 8.16 -8.24
CA PHE A 52 -6.20 9.21 -7.37
C PHE A 52 -7.05 10.48 -7.45
N SER A 53 -7.44 10.91 -8.65
CA SER A 53 -8.27 12.11 -8.83
C SER A 53 -9.61 11.99 -8.11
N ASN A 54 -10.30 10.86 -8.26
CA ASN A 54 -11.59 10.60 -7.62
C ASN A 54 -11.46 10.56 -6.09
N TYR A 55 -10.36 10.01 -5.57
CA TYR A 55 -10.06 10.05 -4.14
C TYR A 55 -9.79 11.48 -3.65
N PHE A 56 -8.99 12.27 -4.37
CA PHE A 56 -8.74 13.68 -4.04
C PHE A 56 -10.01 14.54 -4.10
N GLU A 57 -10.90 14.26 -5.06
CA GLU A 57 -12.19 14.93 -5.13
C GLU A 57 -13.07 14.59 -3.92
N SER A 58 -13.06 13.32 -3.49
CA SER A 58 -13.75 12.86 -2.27
C SER A 58 -13.17 13.46 -0.98
N LEU A 59 -11.87 13.82 -0.97
CA LEU A 59 -11.22 14.58 0.10
C LEU A 59 -11.60 16.08 0.10
N GLY A 60 -12.51 16.55 -0.75
CA GLY A 60 -12.87 17.98 -0.83
C GLY A 60 -12.06 18.77 -1.86
N GLY A 61 -11.35 18.07 -2.73
CA GLY A 61 -10.78 18.57 -3.97
C GLY A 61 -9.72 19.66 -3.79
N MET A 62 -9.61 20.52 -4.80
CA MET A 62 -8.54 21.52 -4.91
C MET A 62 -8.47 22.49 -3.71
N LYS A 63 -9.61 22.80 -3.08
CA LYS A 63 -9.66 23.74 -1.95
C LYS A 63 -8.87 23.23 -0.75
N VAL A 64 -9.00 21.95 -0.44
CA VAL A 64 -8.27 21.32 0.67
C VAL A 64 -6.79 21.20 0.32
N CYS A 65 -6.45 20.86 -0.92
CA CYS A 65 -5.06 20.83 -1.37
C CYS A 65 -4.36 22.19 -1.24
N ILE A 66 -5.02 23.28 -1.68
CA ILE A 66 -4.48 24.64 -1.55
C ILE A 66 -4.31 25.02 -0.08
N PHE A 67 -5.30 24.71 0.76
CA PHE A 67 -5.22 24.98 2.19
C PHE A 67 -4.04 24.24 2.85
N LEU A 68 -3.88 22.94 2.58
CA LEU A 68 -2.76 22.14 3.11
C LEU A 68 -1.41 22.66 2.60
N PHE A 69 -1.32 23.08 1.34
CA PHE A 69 -0.13 23.70 0.78
C PHE A 69 0.26 24.99 1.52
N VAL A 70 -0.72 25.85 1.83
CA VAL A 70 -0.49 27.10 2.58
C VAL A 70 -0.03 26.80 4.00
N VAL A 71 -0.72 25.91 4.72
CA VAL A 71 -0.33 25.52 6.08
C VAL A 71 1.07 24.91 6.11
N GLN A 72 1.40 24.05 5.13
CA GLN A 72 2.73 23.45 5.00
C GLN A 72 3.81 24.50 4.74
N THR A 73 3.52 25.49 3.90
CA THR A 73 4.45 26.60 3.63
C THR A 73 4.69 27.45 4.88
N LEU A 74 3.62 27.79 5.62
CA LEU A 74 3.74 28.54 6.88
C LEU A 74 4.55 27.78 7.93
N TRP A 75 4.32 26.47 8.06
CA TRP A 75 5.13 25.62 8.93
C TRP A 75 6.62 25.68 8.57
N GLN A 76 6.93 25.56 7.28
CA GLN A 76 8.31 25.60 6.79
C GLN A 76 8.97 26.96 7.04
N VAL A 77 8.23 28.07 6.86
CA VAL A 77 8.72 29.42 7.17
C VAL A 77 9.02 29.57 8.66
N CYS A 78 8.16 29.06 9.54
CA CYS A 78 8.44 29.07 10.99
C CYS A 78 9.67 28.23 11.33
N GLN A 79 9.84 27.05 10.72
CA GLN A 79 11.01 26.20 10.94
C GLN A 79 12.31 26.86 10.50
N ILE A 80 12.39 27.30 9.24
CA ILE A 80 13.58 27.99 8.72
C ILE A 80 13.82 29.27 9.52
N GLY A 81 12.77 30.04 9.82
CA GLY A 81 12.88 31.24 10.64
C GLY A 81 13.46 30.96 12.03
N SER A 82 13.08 29.84 12.65
CA SER A 82 13.61 29.38 13.94
C SER A 82 15.10 29.05 13.85
N ASP A 83 15.52 28.32 12.81
CA ASP A 83 16.92 27.97 12.56
C ASP A 83 17.78 29.22 12.29
N LEU A 84 17.28 30.13 11.46
CA LEU A 84 17.95 31.40 11.14
C LEU A 84 18.08 32.28 12.39
N TRP A 85 17.02 32.35 13.20
CA TRP A 85 17.03 33.13 14.44
C TRP A 85 18.04 32.56 15.43
N LEU A 86 18.09 31.24 15.59
CA LEU A 86 19.07 30.57 16.44
C LEU A 86 20.49 30.79 15.93
N SER A 87 20.72 30.73 14.62
CA SER A 87 22.01 31.03 14.01
C SER A 87 22.44 32.49 14.22
N HIS A 88 21.50 33.43 14.18
CA HIS A 88 21.78 34.84 14.46
C HIS A 88 22.15 35.05 15.93
N TRP A 89 21.32 34.54 16.84
CA TRP A 89 21.54 34.65 18.28
C TRP A 89 22.86 34.01 18.74
N THR A 90 23.21 32.84 18.21
CA THR A 90 24.47 32.15 18.56
C THR A 90 25.71 32.71 17.84
N GLY A 91 25.51 33.47 16.76
CA GLY A 91 26.59 34.09 15.98
C GLY A 91 27.08 35.43 16.54
N GLN A 92 26.33 36.06 17.45
CA GLN A 92 26.74 37.30 18.12
C GLN A 92 27.92 37.01 19.07
N LYS A 93 29.09 37.56 18.76
CA LYS A 93 30.34 37.41 19.55
C LYS A 93 30.55 38.58 20.52
N ASP A 94 29.50 38.98 21.23
CA ASP A 94 29.65 39.97 22.30
C ASP A 94 29.92 39.22 23.61
N GLY A 95 31.16 39.33 24.10
CA GLY A 95 31.65 38.61 25.29
C GLY A 95 30.99 39.03 26.62
N SER A 96 29.93 39.86 26.58
CA SER A 96 29.15 40.28 27.74
C SER A 96 27.76 39.65 27.70
N TYR A 97 27.47 38.79 28.68
CA TYR A 97 26.15 38.24 28.88
C TYR A 97 25.13 39.35 29.20
N ASN A 98 24.11 39.48 28.35
CA ASN A 98 22.97 40.37 28.59
C ASN A 98 21.70 39.54 28.84
N PRO A 99 21.13 39.56 30.06
CA PRO A 99 19.94 38.77 30.40
C PRO A 99 18.69 39.21 29.62
N ASP A 100 18.53 40.50 29.35
CA ASP A 100 17.33 41.03 28.69
C ASP A 100 17.28 40.65 27.20
N GLU A 101 18.43 40.71 26.52
CA GLU A 101 18.57 40.27 25.12
C GLU A 101 18.36 38.76 24.98
N THR A 102 18.93 37.99 25.92
CA THR A 102 18.71 36.53 25.98
C THR A 102 17.23 36.19 26.17
N ALA A 103 16.55 36.89 27.08
CA ALA A 103 15.13 36.69 27.31
C ALA A 103 14.28 37.04 26.07
N TYR A 104 14.65 38.08 25.32
CA TYR A 104 13.99 38.41 24.06
C TYR A 104 14.22 37.33 22.98
N ASN A 105 15.46 36.88 22.79
CA ASN A 105 15.79 35.87 21.78
C ASN A 105 15.10 34.53 22.05
N VAL A 106 15.04 34.11 23.31
CA VAL A 106 14.30 32.91 23.75
C VAL A 106 12.80 33.06 23.49
N LYS A 107 12.21 34.24 23.75
CA LYS A 107 10.78 34.49 23.47
C LYS A 107 10.47 34.37 21.98
N VAL A 108 11.28 34.98 21.11
CA VAL A 108 11.07 34.89 19.65
C VAL A 108 11.20 33.44 19.17
N TYR A 109 12.23 32.74 19.61
CA TYR A 109 12.41 31.31 19.30
C TYR A 109 11.22 30.45 19.78
N ALA A 110 10.73 30.70 21.00
CA ALA A 110 9.57 30.00 21.56
C ALA A 110 8.29 30.27 20.74
N TRP A 111 8.05 31.51 20.30
CA TRP A 111 6.90 31.84 19.45
C TRP A 111 6.98 31.21 18.06
N LEU A 112 8.17 31.15 17.45
CA LEU A 112 8.39 30.46 16.18
C LEU A 112 8.12 28.96 16.31
N GLY A 113 8.62 28.33 17.38
CA GLY A 113 8.36 26.93 17.69
C GLY A 113 6.87 26.64 17.96
N ALA A 114 6.19 27.49 18.73
CA ALA A 114 4.76 27.39 18.98
C ALA A 114 3.93 27.56 17.70
N GLY A 115 4.32 28.49 16.82
CA GLY A 115 3.74 28.67 15.50
C GLY A 115 3.89 27.42 14.64
N ALA A 116 5.09 26.84 14.57
CA ALA A 116 5.34 25.59 13.85
C ALA A 116 4.49 24.44 14.41
N ALA A 117 4.46 24.25 15.74
CA ALA A 117 3.65 23.21 16.38
C ALA A 117 2.16 23.37 16.07
N THR A 118 1.66 24.61 16.08
CA THR A 118 0.27 24.93 15.73
C THR A 118 -0.03 24.55 14.27
N MET A 119 0.86 24.85 13.33
CA MET A 119 0.67 24.48 11.92
C MET A 119 0.68 22.97 11.70
N VAL A 120 1.54 22.22 12.42
CA VAL A 120 1.50 20.75 12.41
C VAL A 120 0.16 20.24 12.92
N PHE A 121 -0.33 20.78 14.03
CA PHE A 121 -1.64 20.40 14.58
C PHE A 121 -2.78 20.67 13.59
N VAL A 122 -2.84 21.88 13.01
CA VAL A 122 -3.85 22.25 12.00
C VAL A 122 -3.81 21.31 10.80
N ARG A 123 -2.61 20.99 10.30
CA ARG A 123 -2.41 20.05 9.19
C ARG A 123 -2.92 18.66 9.54
N SER A 124 -2.48 18.09 10.67
CA SER A 124 -2.88 16.75 11.10
C SER A 124 -4.38 16.65 11.35
N ALA A 125 -4.99 17.64 12.00
CA ALA A 125 -6.43 17.69 12.23
C ALA A 125 -7.20 17.77 10.91
N THR A 126 -6.74 18.60 9.96
CA THR A 126 -7.39 18.74 8.65
C THR A 126 -7.33 17.44 7.86
N VAL A 127 -6.15 16.80 7.77
CA VAL A 127 -6.00 15.52 7.07
C VAL A 127 -6.85 14.44 7.72
N ALA A 128 -6.89 14.35 9.05
CA ALA A 128 -7.73 13.38 9.75
C ALA A 128 -9.23 13.59 9.47
N ILE A 129 -9.73 14.82 9.61
CA ILE A 129 -11.15 15.14 9.38
C ILE A 129 -11.54 14.85 7.92
N VAL A 130 -10.71 15.28 6.98
CA VAL A 130 -10.99 15.14 5.55
C VAL A 130 -10.85 13.69 5.10
N GLY A 131 -9.83 12.96 5.60
CA GLY A 131 -9.64 11.53 5.35
C GLY A 131 -10.83 10.70 5.83
N LEU A 132 -11.33 10.97 7.05
CA LEU A 132 -12.53 10.31 7.58
C LEU A 132 -13.78 10.62 6.74
N ARG A 133 -13.92 11.84 6.22
CA ARG A 133 -15.04 12.20 5.34
C ARG A 133 -14.96 11.47 4.00
N ALA A 134 -13.77 11.39 3.40
CA ALA A 134 -13.55 10.67 2.16
C ALA A 134 -13.80 9.16 2.34
N SER A 135 -13.26 8.57 3.40
CA SER A 135 -13.54 7.18 3.77
C SER A 135 -15.04 6.92 3.88
N ARG A 136 -15.76 7.73 4.66
CA ARG A 136 -17.22 7.55 4.80
C ARG A 136 -17.94 7.62 3.46
N HIS A 137 -17.54 8.54 2.60
CA HIS A 137 -18.12 8.63 1.25
C HIS A 137 -17.85 7.37 0.41
N LEU A 138 -16.63 6.83 0.45
CA LEU A 138 -16.27 5.60 -0.26
C LEU A 138 -17.05 4.39 0.31
N PHE A 139 -17.17 4.30 1.64
CA PHE A 139 -17.92 3.25 2.32
C PHE A 139 -19.41 3.27 1.94
N ASP A 140 -20.04 4.45 1.98
CA ASP A 140 -21.45 4.64 1.64
C ASP A 140 -21.70 4.28 0.17
N ASN A 141 -20.82 4.72 -0.74
CA ASN A 141 -20.91 4.40 -2.17
C ASN A 141 -20.75 2.89 -2.42
N MET A 142 -19.80 2.24 -1.75
CA MET A 142 -19.60 0.80 -1.83
C MET A 142 -20.82 0.04 -1.32
N THR A 143 -21.39 0.48 -0.20
CA THR A 143 -22.62 -0.10 0.39
C THR A 143 -23.81 0.04 -0.53
N LEU A 144 -24.05 1.24 -1.07
CA LEU A 144 -25.13 1.49 -2.02
C LEU A 144 -24.98 0.67 -3.30
N SER A 145 -23.75 0.47 -3.78
CA SER A 145 -23.48 -0.34 -4.97
C SER A 145 -23.72 -1.82 -4.70
N LEU A 146 -23.30 -2.32 -3.53
CA LEU A 146 -23.51 -3.71 -3.13
C LEU A 146 -25.00 -4.05 -2.97
N LEU A 147 -25.78 -3.15 -2.35
CA LEU A 147 -27.23 -3.35 -2.18
C LEU A 147 -28.00 -3.36 -3.51
N LYS A 148 -27.44 -2.76 -4.56
CA LYS A 148 -28.02 -2.73 -5.92
C LYS A 148 -27.47 -3.84 -6.82
N ALA A 149 -26.52 -4.64 -6.34
CA ALA A 149 -25.90 -5.69 -7.14
C ALA A 149 -26.89 -6.83 -7.42
N PRO A 150 -26.89 -7.42 -8.62
CA PRO A 150 -27.73 -8.58 -8.93
C PRO A 150 -27.30 -9.80 -8.12
N LEU A 151 -28.20 -10.77 -7.88
CA LEU A 151 -27.88 -12.01 -7.16
C LEU A 151 -26.66 -12.76 -7.74
N ARG A 152 -26.50 -12.73 -9.07
CA ARG A 152 -25.32 -13.29 -9.75
C ARG A 152 -23.98 -12.76 -9.24
N PHE A 153 -23.92 -11.51 -8.75
CA PHE A 153 -22.71 -10.96 -8.15
C PHE A 153 -22.31 -11.73 -6.88
N PHE A 154 -23.28 -12.11 -6.06
CA PHE A 154 -23.07 -12.85 -4.81
C PHE A 154 -22.76 -14.32 -5.06
N ASP A 155 -23.27 -14.91 -6.14
CA ASP A 155 -22.89 -16.26 -6.56
C ASP A 155 -21.44 -16.30 -7.08
N ALA A 156 -20.97 -15.21 -7.70
CA ALA A 156 -19.62 -15.10 -8.27
C ALA A 156 -18.55 -14.65 -7.26
N ASN A 157 -18.95 -13.96 -6.19
CA ASN A 157 -18.02 -13.40 -5.19
C ASN A 157 -18.27 -14.03 -3.82
N PRO A 158 -17.32 -14.79 -3.26
CA PRO A 158 -17.48 -15.39 -1.96
C PRO A 158 -17.62 -14.32 -0.88
N ILE A 159 -18.40 -14.61 0.16
CA ILE A 159 -18.70 -13.64 1.23
C ILE A 159 -17.43 -13.11 1.92
N GLY A 160 -16.38 -13.93 2.00
CA GLY A 160 -15.08 -13.53 2.54
C GLY A 160 -14.39 -12.41 1.75
N ARG A 161 -14.51 -12.40 0.41
CA ARG A 161 -13.95 -11.34 -0.44
C ARG A 161 -14.64 -10.00 -0.17
N ILE A 162 -15.97 -10.04 -0.01
CA ILE A 162 -16.76 -8.84 0.34
C ILE A 162 -16.36 -8.37 1.74
N LEU A 163 -16.20 -9.28 2.71
CA LEU A 163 -15.78 -8.92 4.07
C LEU A 163 -14.39 -8.28 4.10
N ASN A 164 -13.42 -8.82 3.35
CA ASN A 164 -12.07 -8.25 3.26
C ASN A 164 -12.08 -6.82 2.67
N ARG A 165 -12.95 -6.54 1.69
CA ARG A 165 -13.15 -5.19 1.15
C ARG A 165 -13.69 -4.19 2.19
N TYR A 166 -14.61 -4.62 3.05
CA TYR A 166 -15.17 -3.78 4.12
C TYR A 166 -14.25 -3.65 5.34
N GLY A 167 -13.39 -4.63 5.56
CA GLY A 167 -12.43 -4.66 6.66
C GLY A 167 -11.08 -4.06 6.27
N ASP A 168 -10.26 -4.88 5.61
CA ASP A 168 -8.85 -4.57 5.34
C ASP A 168 -8.68 -3.41 4.36
N ASP A 169 -9.39 -3.43 3.22
CA ASP A 169 -9.27 -2.37 2.22
C ASP A 169 -9.78 -1.02 2.78
N MET A 170 -10.88 -1.06 3.53
CA MET A 170 -11.44 0.14 4.16
C MET A 170 -10.51 0.70 5.24
N SER A 171 -9.93 -0.17 6.07
CA SER A 171 -8.92 0.21 7.07
C SER A 171 -7.69 0.85 6.43
N ALA A 172 -7.25 0.34 5.28
CA ALA A 172 -6.16 0.94 4.52
C ALA A 172 -6.53 2.36 4.02
N ILE A 173 -7.76 2.57 3.56
CA ILE A 173 -8.26 3.89 3.13
C ILE A 173 -8.37 4.84 4.33
N ASP A 174 -8.87 4.36 5.46
CA ASP A 174 -9.05 5.12 6.70
C ASP A 174 -7.72 5.66 7.23
N PHE A 175 -6.75 4.77 7.42
CA PHE A 175 -5.53 5.08 8.16
C PHE A 175 -4.30 5.16 7.27
N MET A 176 -4.05 4.14 6.45
CA MET A 176 -2.77 4.05 5.72
C MET A 176 -2.64 5.13 4.65
N ILE A 177 -3.65 5.34 3.80
CA ILE A 177 -3.58 6.31 2.70
C ILE A 177 -3.49 7.74 3.26
N SER A 178 -4.33 8.07 4.24
CA SER A 178 -4.35 9.39 4.89
C SER A 178 -3.00 9.70 5.53
N PHE A 179 -2.41 8.74 6.27
CA PHE A 179 -1.12 8.91 6.92
C PHE A 179 0.03 9.01 5.90
N ALA A 180 0.04 8.13 4.89
CA ALA A 180 1.06 8.15 3.84
C ALA A 180 1.05 9.46 3.04
N PHE A 181 -0.14 10.01 2.76
CA PHE A 181 -0.28 11.30 2.10
C PHE A 181 0.32 12.45 2.94
N GLN A 182 0.00 12.49 4.24
CA GLN A 182 0.54 13.48 5.17
C GLN A 182 2.07 13.41 5.27
N GLU A 183 2.62 12.21 5.41
CA GLU A 183 4.06 11.99 5.53
C GLU A 183 4.78 12.35 4.22
N CYS A 184 4.25 11.92 3.07
CA CYS A 184 4.80 12.25 1.77
C CYS A 184 4.84 13.77 1.53
N LEU A 185 3.73 14.47 1.81
CA LEU A 185 3.66 15.92 1.64
C LEU A 185 4.62 16.64 2.60
N GLY A 186 4.70 16.20 3.86
CA GLY A 186 5.62 16.77 4.85
C GLY A 186 7.09 16.57 4.45
N LEU A 187 7.46 15.34 4.10
CA LEU A 187 8.84 14.97 3.77
C LEU A 187 9.32 15.64 2.48
N LEU A 188 8.46 15.72 1.45
CA LEU A 188 8.80 16.40 0.20
C LEU A 188 9.10 17.89 0.43
N PHE A 189 8.22 18.59 1.14
CA PHE A 189 8.42 20.01 1.47
C PHE A 189 9.67 20.21 2.30
N PHE A 190 9.81 19.43 3.38
CA PHE A 190 10.96 19.53 4.26
C PHE A 190 12.27 19.31 3.49
N THR A 191 12.36 18.24 2.69
CA THR A 191 13.56 17.91 1.93
C THR A 191 13.90 18.99 0.91
N VAL A 192 12.92 19.44 0.12
CA VAL A 192 13.14 20.47 -0.91
C VAL A 192 13.57 21.80 -0.29
N CYS A 193 12.86 22.26 0.74
CA CYS A 193 13.16 23.53 1.39
C CYS A 193 14.47 23.49 2.18
N GLN A 194 14.79 22.37 2.85
CA GLN A 194 16.06 22.21 3.55
C GLN A 194 17.23 22.19 2.57
N LEU A 195 17.09 21.47 1.45
CA LEU A 195 18.10 21.45 0.40
C LEU A 195 18.31 22.85 -0.20
N THR A 196 17.21 23.57 -0.48
CA THR A 196 17.25 24.92 -1.01
C THR A 196 17.96 25.88 -0.04
N THR A 197 17.64 25.79 1.25
CA THR A 197 18.26 26.61 2.29
C THR A 197 19.75 26.29 2.43
N ALA A 198 20.13 25.01 2.37
CA ALA A 198 21.52 24.59 2.40
C ALA A 198 22.33 25.13 1.21
N VAL A 199 21.78 25.05 -0.01
CA VAL A 199 22.40 25.63 -1.22
C VAL A 199 22.58 27.13 -1.07
N TYR A 200 21.54 27.83 -0.59
CA TYR A 200 21.58 29.28 -0.38
C TYR A 200 22.66 29.69 0.63
N MET A 201 22.75 29.01 1.78
CA MET A 201 23.71 29.33 2.83
C MET A 201 25.16 29.09 2.40
N ILE A 202 25.40 28.01 1.68
CA ILE A 202 26.76 27.53 1.35
C ILE A 202 27.29 28.23 0.06
N ASN A 203 26.45 29.00 -0.64
CA ASN A 203 26.81 29.76 -1.85
C ASN A 203 27.52 28.87 -2.91
N PHE A 204 28.76 29.21 -3.31
CA PHE A 204 29.52 28.51 -4.35
C PHE A 204 29.76 27.02 -4.05
N LEU A 205 29.96 26.68 -2.76
CA LEU A 205 30.14 25.28 -2.33
C LEU A 205 28.83 24.47 -2.44
N GLY A 206 27.67 25.13 -2.59
CA GLY A 206 26.38 24.48 -2.82
C GLY A 206 26.33 23.70 -4.14
N ALA A 207 27.20 24.03 -5.11
CA ALA A 207 27.35 23.25 -6.34
C ALA A 207 27.78 21.80 -6.08
N LEU A 208 28.43 21.50 -4.94
CA LEU A 208 28.86 20.16 -4.54
C LEU A 208 27.67 19.24 -4.15
N ILE A 209 26.49 19.81 -3.91
CA ILE A 209 25.25 19.05 -3.67
C ILE A 209 24.77 18.36 -4.95
N ILE A 210 25.03 18.93 -6.13
CA ILE A 210 24.61 18.37 -7.42
C ILE A 210 25.23 16.98 -7.68
N PRO A 211 26.56 16.78 -7.60
CA PRO A 211 27.14 15.45 -7.78
C PRO A 211 26.70 14.48 -6.67
N LEU A 212 26.49 14.94 -5.44
CA LEU A 212 25.98 14.10 -4.36
C LEU A 212 24.55 13.60 -4.64
N ALA A 213 23.67 14.48 -5.11
CA ALA A 213 22.31 14.12 -5.52
C ALA A 213 22.33 13.13 -6.70
N TRP A 214 23.24 13.31 -7.66
CA TRP A 214 23.41 12.36 -8.76
C TRP A 214 23.83 10.97 -8.28
N ILE A 215 24.80 10.88 -7.36
CA ILE A 215 25.21 9.61 -6.75
C ILE A 215 24.02 8.97 -6.03
N TYR A 216 23.29 9.75 -5.22
CA TYR A 216 22.11 9.27 -4.49
C TYR A 216 21.06 8.67 -5.42
N LEU A 217 20.70 9.39 -6.50
CA LEU A 217 19.73 8.90 -7.48
C LEU A 217 20.22 7.63 -8.19
N ARG A 218 21.52 7.54 -8.47
CA ARG A 218 22.09 6.38 -9.16
C ARG A 218 22.10 5.14 -8.26
N VAL A 219 22.48 5.30 -7.00
CA VAL A 219 22.42 4.23 -5.98
C VAL A 219 20.96 3.82 -5.73
N GLY A 220 20.05 4.78 -5.58
CA GLY A 220 18.62 4.53 -5.37
C GLY A 220 18.01 3.72 -6.52
N ASN A 221 18.30 4.09 -7.77
CA ASN A 221 17.84 3.36 -8.95
C ASN A 221 18.42 1.93 -9.02
N HIS A 222 19.68 1.74 -8.62
CA HIS A 222 20.28 0.42 -8.59
C HIS A 222 19.70 -0.46 -7.47
N TYR A 223 19.37 0.11 -6.32
CA TYR A 223 18.75 -0.58 -5.19
C TYR A 223 17.29 -0.97 -5.45
N LEU A 224 16.55 -0.18 -6.25
CA LEU A 224 15.11 -0.34 -6.42
C LEU A 224 14.72 -1.67 -7.07
N ALA A 225 15.49 -2.15 -8.05
CA ALA A 225 15.16 -3.40 -8.76
C ALA A 225 15.33 -4.65 -7.87
N PRO A 226 16.47 -4.88 -7.20
CA PRO A 226 16.61 -5.98 -6.24
C PRO A 226 15.61 -5.89 -5.09
N SER A 227 15.40 -4.70 -4.50
CA SER A 227 14.45 -4.51 -3.39
C SER A 227 13.03 -4.95 -3.74
N ARG A 228 12.56 -4.59 -4.95
CA ARG A 228 11.25 -5.02 -5.46
C ARG A 228 11.17 -6.53 -5.66
N GLU A 229 12.22 -7.14 -6.18
CA GLU A 229 12.28 -8.58 -6.39
C GLU A 229 12.29 -9.35 -5.06
N THR A 230 13.07 -8.88 -4.07
CA THR A 230 13.06 -9.45 -2.71
C THR A 230 11.68 -9.35 -2.07
N ALA A 231 11.00 -8.20 -2.20
CA ALA A 231 9.64 -8.04 -1.69
C ALA A 231 8.63 -8.98 -2.41
N ARG A 232 8.83 -9.23 -3.72
CA ARG A 232 8.03 -10.20 -4.48
C ARG A 232 8.26 -11.62 -3.99
N LEU A 233 9.51 -12.04 -3.87
CA LEU A 233 9.90 -13.36 -3.37
C LEU A 233 9.37 -13.60 -1.96
N TRP A 234 9.46 -12.60 -1.07
CA TRP A 234 8.89 -12.70 0.27
C TRP A 234 7.39 -13.02 0.22
N LYS A 235 6.61 -12.30 -0.60
CA LYS A 235 5.17 -12.55 -0.75
C LYS A 235 4.87 -13.94 -1.30
N ILE A 236 5.61 -14.39 -2.31
CA ILE A 236 5.44 -15.71 -2.94
C ILE A 236 5.77 -16.82 -1.93
N SER A 237 6.82 -16.68 -1.14
CA SER A 237 7.24 -17.69 -0.15
C SER A 237 6.35 -17.70 1.10
N ALA A 238 5.80 -16.55 1.51
CA ALA A 238 4.96 -16.45 2.70
C ALA A 238 3.54 -16.99 2.47
N SER A 239 2.98 -16.84 1.27
CA SER A 239 1.59 -17.21 0.96
C SER A 239 1.26 -18.69 1.24
N PRO A 240 2.08 -19.68 0.83
CA PRO A 240 1.78 -21.09 1.09
C PRO A 240 1.80 -21.44 2.58
N ILE A 241 2.72 -20.85 3.34
CA ILE A 241 2.84 -21.08 4.79
C ILE A 241 1.58 -20.55 5.49
N LEU A 242 1.15 -19.34 5.15
CA LEU A 242 -0.05 -18.73 5.73
C LEU A 242 -1.31 -19.53 5.37
N SER A 243 -1.40 -20.01 4.12
CA SER A 243 -2.49 -20.88 3.67
C SER A 243 -2.52 -22.19 4.44
N HIS A 244 -1.35 -22.81 4.69
CA HIS A 244 -1.28 -24.07 5.43
C HIS A 244 -1.70 -23.91 6.89
N VAL A 245 -1.28 -22.82 7.54
CA VAL A 245 -1.72 -22.49 8.92
C VAL A 245 -3.24 -22.29 8.96
N SER A 246 -3.80 -21.53 8.03
CA SER A 246 -5.25 -21.29 7.95
C SER A 246 -6.04 -22.57 7.73
N GLN A 247 -5.58 -23.44 6.81
CA GLN A 247 -6.22 -24.73 6.55
C GLN A 247 -6.12 -25.68 7.75
N SER A 248 -4.99 -25.64 8.48
CA SER A 248 -4.79 -26.44 9.69
C SER A 248 -5.67 -25.98 10.85
N GLU A 249 -5.90 -24.66 10.98
CA GLU A 249 -6.81 -24.08 11.97
C GLU A 249 -8.26 -24.50 11.71
N GLU A 250 -8.73 -24.37 10.47
CA GLU A 250 -10.09 -24.75 10.07
C GLU A 250 -10.30 -26.28 10.14
N GLY A 251 -9.28 -27.05 9.76
CA GLY A 251 -9.27 -28.51 9.75
C GLY A 251 -8.90 -29.18 11.08
N VAL A 252 -8.73 -28.43 12.18
CA VAL A 252 -8.11 -28.94 13.42
C VAL A 252 -8.82 -30.18 13.99
N ILE A 253 -10.14 -30.27 13.85
CA ILE A 253 -10.94 -31.42 14.32
C ILE A 253 -10.64 -32.66 13.48
N VAL A 254 -10.52 -32.50 12.16
CA VAL A 254 -10.22 -33.59 11.21
C VAL A 254 -8.81 -34.11 11.44
N VAL A 255 -7.84 -33.20 11.58
CA VAL A 255 -6.45 -33.54 11.87
C VAL A 255 -6.33 -34.31 13.19
N ARG A 256 -7.05 -33.89 14.24
CA ARG A 256 -7.07 -34.61 15.53
C ARG A 256 -7.76 -35.97 15.45
N ALA A 257 -8.75 -36.14 14.56
CA ALA A 257 -9.51 -37.39 14.41
C ALA A 257 -8.78 -38.46 13.58
N PHE A 258 -8.05 -38.05 12.54
CA PHE A 258 -7.40 -38.97 11.57
C PHE A 258 -5.88 -39.02 11.69
N GLY A 259 -5.26 -38.16 12.52
CA GLY A 259 -3.81 -38.13 12.73
C GLY A 259 -3.05 -37.36 11.65
N ASN A 260 -1.74 -37.19 11.88
CA ASN A 260 -0.87 -36.28 11.11
C ASN A 260 -0.72 -36.62 9.62
N GLU A 261 -1.07 -37.85 9.20
CA GLU A 261 -1.00 -38.29 7.79
C GLU A 261 -1.92 -37.49 6.85
N THR A 262 -2.91 -36.77 7.40
CA THR A 262 -3.79 -35.86 6.65
C THR A 262 -3.23 -34.44 6.48
N VAL A 263 -2.17 -34.08 7.20
CA VAL A 263 -1.58 -32.72 7.23
C VAL A 263 -0.48 -32.54 6.20
N ASP A 264 0.07 -33.62 5.64
CA ASP A 264 1.15 -33.58 4.67
C ASP A 264 0.72 -32.89 3.36
N PRO A 265 1.20 -31.67 3.07
CA PRO A 265 0.89 -30.99 1.83
C PRO A 265 1.85 -31.44 0.72
N PRO A 266 1.51 -31.20 -0.56
CA PRO A 266 2.41 -31.42 -1.71
C PRO A 266 3.71 -30.59 -1.68
N LEU A 267 3.96 -29.77 -0.65
CA LEU A 267 5.20 -29.03 -0.43
C LEU A 267 6.39 -29.97 -0.17
N CYS A 268 6.19 -31.06 0.59
CA CYS A 268 7.20 -32.11 0.77
C CYS A 268 7.48 -32.81 -0.57
N THR A 269 6.43 -33.12 -1.35
CA THR A 269 6.57 -33.79 -2.64
C THR A 269 7.32 -32.96 -3.68
N LYS A 270 7.14 -31.63 -3.71
CA LYS A 270 7.89 -30.76 -4.65
C LYS A 270 9.35 -30.56 -4.26
N ALA A 271 9.69 -30.60 -2.96
CA ALA A 271 11.07 -30.60 -2.50
C ALA A 271 11.76 -31.95 -2.81
N ASP A 272 11.04 -33.06 -2.66
CA ASP A 272 11.51 -34.42 -2.96
C ASP A 272 11.63 -34.69 -4.46
N LEU A 273 10.83 -34.05 -5.32
CA LEU A 273 10.98 -34.18 -6.78
C LEU A 273 12.17 -33.40 -7.34
N SER A 274 12.67 -32.39 -6.62
CA SER A 274 13.89 -31.64 -7.02
C SER A 274 15.19 -32.33 -6.62
N LYS A 275 15.14 -33.25 -5.66
CA LYS A 275 16.27 -34.07 -5.23
C LYS A 275 15.80 -35.51 -5.34
N GLY A 276 16.07 -36.16 -6.48
CA GLY A 276 15.63 -37.53 -6.77
C GLY A 276 16.19 -38.59 -5.81
N ASP A 277 15.75 -38.55 -4.56
CA ASP A 277 16.23 -39.36 -3.45
C ASP A 277 15.02 -39.94 -2.72
N THR A 278 14.51 -41.04 -3.26
CA THR A 278 13.59 -41.95 -2.57
C THR A 278 14.33 -42.58 -1.40
N THR A 279 14.29 -41.98 -0.21
CA THR A 279 14.23 -42.61 1.13
C THR A 279 14.77 -41.67 2.20
N ALA A 280 13.89 -40.93 2.89
CA ALA A 280 14.22 -40.37 4.20
C ALA A 280 12.96 -40.27 5.06
N ARG A 281 12.64 -41.38 5.74
CA ARG A 281 11.64 -41.41 6.81
C ARG A 281 12.27 -40.73 8.03
N PHE A 282 11.82 -39.54 8.40
CA PHE A 282 12.22 -38.93 9.68
C PHE A 282 11.46 -39.61 10.83
N PRO A 283 12.12 -39.83 11.98
CA PRO A 283 11.53 -40.58 13.09
C PRO A 283 10.45 -39.74 13.78
N SER A 284 9.37 -40.41 14.17
CA SER A 284 8.29 -39.90 15.01
C SER A 284 8.86 -39.29 16.28
N PHE A 285 8.66 -37.98 16.44
CA PHE A 285 8.81 -37.33 17.73
C PHE A 285 7.53 -37.56 18.54
N ASP A 286 7.56 -38.62 19.34
CA ASP A 286 6.61 -38.81 20.44
C ASP A 286 6.95 -37.81 21.55
N TYR A 287 6.03 -36.90 21.84
CA TYR A 287 5.97 -36.25 23.15
C TYR A 287 4.50 -36.13 23.60
N PHE A 288 4.34 -36.38 24.90
CA PHE A 288 3.15 -36.33 25.75
C PHE A 288 2.18 -35.17 25.48
#